data_AF-K1X7T2-F1
#
_entry.id   AF-K1X7T2-F1
#
_cell.length_a   1.000
_cell.length_b   1.000
_cell.length_c   1.000
_cell.angle_alpha   90.00
_cell.angle_beta   90.00
_cell.angle_gamma   90.00
#
_symmetry.space_group_name_H-M   'P 1'
#
loop_
_entity.id
_entity.type
_entity.pdbx_description
1 polymer ?
#
loop_
_entity_poly.entity_id
_entity_poly.type
_entity_poly.pdbx_seq_one_letter_code
_entity_poly.pdbx_strand_id
1 'polypeptide(L)'
;MNILRQKFLEDTDVLLNILSDKFRSKSSLNLHHGIFHAEMVTSNALKILNILNSDPDINTVLEIIIAGLSHEIGMIETDSQFHGEKSKTIISKIIFELQSKGLFQYLSKNNLESIFNAVTEHDKKEIKISDRTPVSKIVFDADNADAFGFFGIFRYLAIYKERGWNKADMINGKTINNKFHHSILSNLNFRWEQFDNAIKPYFENEYKIANNFFSNIPDQDSWESLLMDSFLFIDTKTQKETFELFSQWEAHSISFNKNKDHIRTFFKKIRSVFNKKISWKYSSLIKLKFGS
;
A
#
# COMPACT_ATOMS: atom_id res chain seq x y z
N MET A 1 -13.00 10.04 -26.60
CA MET A 1 -12.32 9.27 -25.54
C MET A 1 -10.92 9.84 -25.21
N ASN A 2 -10.09 10.20 -26.19
CA ASN A 2 -8.73 10.73 -25.93
C ASN A 2 -8.65 12.05 -25.14
N ILE A 3 -9.56 13.01 -25.36
CA ILE A 3 -9.54 14.31 -24.66
C ILE A 3 -9.84 14.14 -23.16
N LEU A 4 -10.87 13.37 -22.81
CA LEU A 4 -11.24 13.13 -21.41
C LEU A 4 -10.12 12.37 -20.68
N ARG A 5 -9.50 11.40 -21.34
CA ARG A 5 -8.35 10.66 -20.83
C ARG A 5 -7.15 11.58 -20.56
N GLN A 6 -6.81 12.45 -21.50
CA GLN A 6 -5.70 13.39 -21.33
C GLN A 6 -5.97 14.35 -20.17
N LYS A 7 -7.16 14.96 -20.14
CA LYS A 7 -7.56 15.86 -19.05
C LYS A 7 -7.51 15.17 -17.69
N PHE A 8 -7.94 13.91 -17.62
CA PHE A 8 -7.83 13.13 -16.41
C PHE A 8 -6.38 12.94 -15.94
N LEU A 9 -5.46 12.60 -16.85
CA LEU A 9 -4.06 12.42 -16.50
C LEU A 9 -3.44 13.73 -15.98
N GLU A 10 -3.77 14.85 -16.63
CA GLU A 10 -3.34 16.18 -16.19
C GLU A 10 -3.90 16.53 -14.79
N ASP A 11 -5.20 16.33 -14.57
CA ASP A 11 -5.85 16.58 -13.28
C ASP A 11 -5.25 15.69 -12.16
N THR A 12 -4.97 14.42 -12.48
CA THR A 12 -4.41 13.44 -11.53
C THR A 12 -2.96 13.75 -11.20
N ASP A 13 -2.16 14.17 -12.17
CA ASP A 13 -0.79 14.62 -11.92
C ASP A 13 -0.77 15.82 -10.97
N VAL A 14 -1.70 16.76 -11.13
CA VAL A 14 -1.85 17.89 -10.18
C VAL A 14 -2.22 17.39 -8.78
N LEU A 15 -3.19 16.48 -8.68
CA LEU A 15 -3.60 15.89 -7.39
C LEU A 15 -2.42 15.14 -6.72
N LEU A 16 -1.70 14.32 -7.47
CA LEU A 16 -0.54 13.55 -6.99
C LEU A 16 0.56 14.46 -6.44
N ASN A 17 0.85 15.58 -7.10
CA ASN A 17 1.82 16.55 -6.60
C ASN A 17 1.36 17.15 -5.26
N ILE A 18 0.09 17.55 -5.16
CA ILE A 18 -0.48 18.10 -3.92
C ILE A 18 -0.43 17.08 -2.78
N LEU A 19 -0.83 15.83 -3.05
CA LEU A 19 -0.81 14.76 -2.06
C LEU A 19 0.63 14.41 -1.64
N SER A 20 1.54 14.31 -2.60
CA SER A 20 2.97 14.07 -2.34
C SER A 20 3.56 15.13 -1.42
N ASP A 21 3.29 16.41 -1.67
CA ASP A 21 3.79 17.50 -0.85
C ASP A 21 3.18 17.47 0.56
N LYS A 22 1.90 17.13 0.68
CA LYS A 22 1.25 16.95 1.99
C LYS A 22 1.82 15.77 2.77
N PHE A 23 2.00 14.61 2.17
CA PHE A 23 2.59 13.44 2.83
C PHE A 23 4.04 13.71 3.26
N ARG A 24 4.85 14.39 2.44
CA ARG A 24 6.23 14.75 2.78
C ARG A 24 6.35 15.67 3.99
N SER A 25 5.32 16.46 4.29
CA SER A 25 5.35 17.40 5.41
C SER A 25 5.39 16.73 6.78
N LYS A 26 5.07 15.42 6.89
CA LYS A 26 5.12 14.64 8.13
C LYS A 26 6.14 13.50 8.01
N SER A 27 7.31 13.67 8.63
CA SER A 27 8.46 12.74 8.54
C SER A 27 8.18 11.31 9.01
N SER A 28 7.13 11.09 9.82
CA SER A 28 6.75 9.80 10.38
C SER A 28 5.83 8.95 9.49
N LEU A 29 5.25 9.48 8.41
CA LEU A 29 4.34 8.70 7.54
C LEU A 29 5.06 7.79 6.55
N ASN A 30 6.39 7.80 6.56
CA ASN A 30 7.19 7.48 5.38
C ASN A 30 7.42 6.00 5.10
N LEU A 31 6.62 5.03 5.55
CA LEU A 31 6.73 3.64 5.04
C LEU A 31 5.42 2.89 5.07
N HIS A 32 4.59 3.19 6.07
CA HIS A 32 3.35 2.47 6.33
C HIS A 32 2.11 3.35 6.12
N HIS A 33 2.25 4.69 6.06
CA HIS A 33 1.10 5.59 5.89
C HIS A 33 1.37 6.78 4.93
N GLY A 34 2.28 6.60 3.98
CA GLY A 34 2.78 7.68 3.11
C GLY A 34 2.32 7.54 1.67
N ILE A 35 2.75 8.47 0.81
CA ILE A 35 2.37 8.48 -0.61
C ILE A 35 2.68 7.15 -1.31
N PHE A 36 3.80 6.51 -0.96
CA PHE A 36 4.16 5.22 -1.52
C PHE A 36 3.12 4.12 -1.22
N HIS A 37 2.62 4.08 0.02
CA HIS A 37 1.56 3.14 0.37
C HIS A 37 0.27 3.45 -0.40
N ALA A 38 -0.11 4.72 -0.48
CA ALA A 38 -1.28 5.14 -1.25
C ALA A 38 -1.18 4.75 -2.74
N GLU A 39 0.02 4.85 -3.33
CA GLU A 39 0.30 4.40 -4.69
C GLU A 39 0.18 2.86 -4.83
N MET A 40 0.68 2.09 -3.87
CA MET A 40 0.57 0.63 -3.86
C MET A 40 -0.89 0.16 -3.70
N VAL A 41 -1.64 0.77 -2.77
CA VAL A 41 -3.08 0.51 -2.61
C VAL A 41 -3.83 0.85 -3.89
N THR A 42 -3.52 1.97 -4.53
CA THR A 42 -4.13 2.33 -5.82
C THR A 42 -3.83 1.30 -6.90
N SER A 43 -2.58 0.82 -6.98
CA SER A 43 -2.19 -0.24 -7.92
C SER A 43 -2.95 -1.55 -7.66
N ASN A 44 -3.03 -1.99 -6.41
CA ASN A 44 -3.79 -3.18 -6.01
C ASN A 44 -5.29 -3.03 -6.31
N ALA A 45 -5.86 -1.84 -6.09
CA ALA A 45 -7.26 -1.55 -6.36
C ALA A 45 -7.58 -1.65 -7.86
N LEU A 46 -6.68 -1.14 -8.72
CA LEU A 46 -6.81 -1.29 -10.18
C LEU A 46 -6.66 -2.75 -10.64
N LYS A 47 -5.75 -3.52 -10.02
CA LYS A 47 -5.62 -4.97 -10.25
C LYS A 47 -6.92 -5.69 -9.89
N ILE A 48 -7.50 -5.41 -8.71
CA ILE A 48 -8.76 -5.99 -8.24
C ILE A 48 -9.92 -5.60 -9.16
N LEU A 49 -10.04 -4.33 -9.54
CA LEU A 49 -11.05 -3.88 -10.48
C LEU A 49 -10.99 -4.67 -11.79
N ASN A 50 -9.78 -4.90 -12.32
CA ASN A 50 -9.60 -5.65 -13.56
C ASN A 50 -9.98 -7.14 -13.44
N ILE A 51 -9.83 -7.73 -12.24
CA ILE A 51 -10.26 -9.09 -11.95
C ILE A 51 -11.78 -9.18 -11.90
N LEU A 52 -12.43 -8.21 -11.25
CA LEU A 52 -13.89 -8.19 -11.04
C LEU A 52 -14.64 -7.72 -12.29
N ASN A 53 -14.03 -6.85 -13.08
CA ASN A 53 -14.61 -6.29 -14.30
C ASN A 53 -13.51 -6.00 -15.33
N SER A 54 -13.50 -6.78 -16.42
CA SER A 54 -12.53 -6.63 -17.50
C SER A 54 -12.68 -5.31 -18.27
N ASP A 55 -13.88 -4.72 -18.28
CA ASP A 55 -14.19 -3.45 -18.96
C ASP A 55 -14.89 -2.47 -18.00
N PRO A 56 -14.15 -1.91 -17.03
CA PRO A 56 -14.72 -1.02 -16.04
C PRO A 56 -15.05 0.34 -16.65
N ASP A 57 -16.17 0.92 -16.20
CA ASP A 57 -16.50 2.30 -16.52
C ASP A 57 -15.38 3.23 -16.07
N ILE A 58 -15.13 4.26 -16.88
CA ILE A 58 -14.05 5.21 -16.61
C ILE A 58 -14.28 5.89 -15.25
N ASN A 59 -15.52 6.22 -14.87
CA ASN A 59 -15.76 6.88 -13.60
C ASN A 59 -15.36 6.00 -12.42
N THR A 60 -15.60 4.69 -12.48
CA THR A 60 -15.15 3.76 -11.43
C THR A 60 -13.62 3.74 -11.31
N VAL A 61 -12.90 3.77 -12.45
CA VAL A 61 -11.43 3.87 -12.45
C VAL A 61 -10.96 5.18 -11.78
N LEU A 62 -11.62 6.30 -12.11
CA LEU A 62 -11.34 7.61 -11.52
C LEU A 62 -11.55 7.60 -10.01
N GLU A 63 -12.69 7.07 -9.57
CA GLU A 63 -13.06 6.98 -8.17
C GLU A 63 -12.04 6.17 -7.37
N ILE A 64 -11.60 5.03 -7.91
CA ILE A 64 -10.56 4.19 -7.30
C ILE A 64 -9.22 4.93 -7.19
N ILE A 65 -8.79 5.63 -8.24
CA ILE A 65 -7.50 6.33 -8.22
C ILE A 65 -7.52 7.44 -7.17
N ILE A 66 -8.58 8.26 -7.14
CA ILE A 66 -8.67 9.36 -6.17
C ILE A 66 -8.80 8.80 -4.75
N ALA A 67 -9.66 7.79 -4.52
CA ALA A 67 -9.84 7.19 -3.21
C ALA A 67 -8.57 6.51 -2.72
N GLY A 68 -7.95 5.67 -3.54
CA GLY A 68 -6.70 4.96 -3.21
C GLY A 68 -5.54 5.91 -2.90
N LEU A 69 -5.37 7.00 -3.66
CA LEU A 69 -4.29 7.96 -3.40
C LEU A 69 -4.51 8.81 -2.14
N SER A 70 -5.75 8.96 -1.69
CA SER A 70 -6.11 9.88 -0.60
C SER A 70 -6.61 9.20 0.68
N HIS A 71 -6.79 7.88 0.70
CA HIS A 71 -7.46 7.18 1.80
C HIS A 71 -6.83 7.45 3.18
N GLU A 72 -5.51 7.59 3.26
CA GLU A 72 -4.78 7.88 4.50
C GLU A 72 -4.28 9.34 4.66
N ILE A 73 -4.67 10.27 3.79
CA ILE A 73 -4.18 11.66 3.89
C ILE A 73 -4.54 12.33 5.23
N GLY A 74 -5.60 11.89 5.89
CA GLY A 74 -6.01 12.32 7.22
C GLY A 74 -4.99 12.00 8.32
N MET A 75 -4.08 11.06 8.08
CA MET A 75 -2.99 10.73 9.00
C MET A 75 -1.97 11.85 9.14
N ILE A 76 -2.00 12.88 8.29
CA ILE A 76 -1.22 14.11 8.53
C ILE A 76 -1.75 14.91 9.74
N GLU A 77 -3.05 14.82 10.03
CA GLU A 77 -3.72 15.58 11.10
C GLU A 77 -4.03 14.74 12.35
N THR A 78 -4.18 13.42 12.22
CA THR A 78 -4.54 12.56 13.35
C THR A 78 -4.02 11.14 13.19
N ASP A 79 -3.54 10.53 14.28
CA ASP A 79 -3.19 9.11 14.33
C ASP A 79 -4.35 8.26 14.90
N SER A 80 -5.55 8.83 15.01
CA SER A 80 -6.74 8.15 15.55
C SER A 80 -7.41 7.24 14.51
N GLN A 81 -8.28 6.34 15.00
CA GLN A 81 -9.17 5.52 14.15
C GLN A 81 -10.13 6.35 13.27
N PHE A 82 -10.23 7.66 13.50
CA PHE A 82 -11.07 8.57 12.71
C PHE A 82 -10.30 9.25 11.55
N HIS A 83 -9.09 8.79 11.23
CA HIS A 83 -8.29 9.37 10.15
C HIS A 83 -9.02 9.30 8.80
N GLY A 84 -9.86 8.30 8.53
CA GLY A 84 -10.70 8.27 7.32
C GLY A 84 -11.64 9.48 7.17
N GLU A 85 -12.28 9.95 8.25
CA GLU A 85 -13.12 11.16 8.20
C GLU A 85 -12.29 12.42 7.99
N LYS A 86 -11.07 12.45 8.53
CA LYS A 86 -10.11 13.52 8.26
C LYS A 86 -9.62 13.49 6.81
N SER A 87 -9.33 12.31 6.27
CA SER A 87 -8.98 12.11 4.87
C SER A 87 -10.07 12.66 3.97
N LYS A 88 -11.34 12.29 4.22
CA LYS A 88 -12.51 12.82 3.50
C LYS A 88 -12.58 14.35 3.54
N THR A 89 -12.40 14.94 4.72
CA THR A 89 -12.42 16.40 4.89
C THR A 89 -11.33 17.08 4.07
N ILE A 90 -10.11 16.54 4.09
CA ILE A 90 -8.95 17.08 3.38
C ILE A 90 -9.14 16.94 1.87
N ILE A 91 -9.48 15.74 1.38
CA ILE A 91 -9.64 15.50 -0.06
C ILE A 91 -10.83 16.27 -0.64
N SER A 92 -11.92 16.43 0.12
CA SER A 92 -13.06 17.25 -0.29
C SER A 92 -12.66 18.70 -0.53
N LYS A 93 -11.89 19.30 0.39
CA LYS A 93 -11.36 20.67 0.20
C LYS A 93 -10.46 20.79 -1.02
N ILE A 94 -9.53 19.83 -1.20
CA ILE A 94 -8.63 19.81 -2.36
C ILE A 94 -9.44 19.73 -3.65
N ILE A 95 -10.35 18.77 -3.77
CA ILE A 95 -11.14 18.58 -5.00
C ILE A 95 -11.99 19.81 -5.31
N PHE A 96 -12.65 20.42 -4.33
CA PHE A 96 -13.43 21.66 -4.56
C PHE A 96 -12.55 22.84 -4.97
N GLU A 97 -11.35 22.97 -4.41
CA GLU A 97 -10.39 23.98 -4.84
C GLU A 97 -9.95 23.74 -6.30
N LEU A 98 -9.61 22.50 -6.66
CA LEU A 98 -9.23 22.12 -8.02
C LEU A 98 -10.40 22.31 -9.02
N GLN A 99 -11.63 22.05 -8.59
CA GLN A 99 -12.83 22.34 -9.38
C GLN A 99 -13.03 23.83 -9.62
N SER A 100 -12.77 24.70 -8.63
CA SER A 100 -12.82 26.15 -8.86
C SER A 100 -11.75 26.64 -9.87
N LYS A 101 -10.69 25.85 -10.08
CA LYS A 101 -9.62 26.06 -11.07
C LYS A 101 -9.88 25.37 -12.42
N GLY A 102 -11.04 24.75 -12.63
CA GLY A 102 -11.43 24.10 -13.89
C GLY A 102 -10.92 22.66 -14.09
N LEU A 103 -10.31 22.06 -13.06
CA LEU A 103 -9.92 20.64 -13.01
C LEU A 103 -11.08 19.80 -12.46
N PHE A 104 -11.08 18.48 -12.69
CA PHE A 104 -12.08 17.53 -12.18
C PHE A 104 -13.55 17.93 -12.44
N GLN A 105 -13.82 18.71 -13.49
CA GLN A 105 -15.18 19.16 -13.85
C GLN A 105 -16.10 18.02 -14.31
N TYR A 106 -15.51 16.88 -14.68
CA TYR A 106 -16.25 15.67 -15.07
C TYR A 106 -16.72 14.84 -13.87
N LEU A 107 -16.27 15.14 -12.64
CA LEU A 107 -16.75 14.45 -11.45
C LEU A 107 -18.15 14.96 -11.07
N SER A 108 -19.14 14.09 -11.19
CA SER A 108 -20.49 14.36 -10.68
C SER A 108 -20.55 14.27 -9.15
N LYS A 109 -21.64 14.76 -8.58
CA LYS A 109 -21.93 14.60 -7.14
C LYS A 109 -21.87 13.13 -6.69
N ASN A 110 -22.38 12.21 -7.51
CA ASN A 110 -22.37 10.78 -7.20
C ASN A 110 -20.95 10.21 -7.20
N ASN A 111 -20.08 10.66 -8.11
CA ASN A 111 -18.68 10.24 -8.12
C ASN A 111 -17.96 10.71 -6.85
N LEU A 112 -18.20 11.96 -6.44
CA LEU A 112 -17.64 12.51 -5.22
C LEU A 112 -18.11 11.74 -3.98
N GLU A 113 -19.40 11.40 -3.91
CA GLU A 113 -19.94 10.59 -2.81
C GLU A 113 -19.31 9.19 -2.76
N SER A 114 -19.17 8.52 -3.91
CA SER A 114 -18.48 7.23 -4.03
C SER A 114 -17.03 7.29 -3.51
N ILE A 115 -16.26 8.30 -3.95
CA ILE A 115 -14.88 8.54 -3.50
C ILE A 115 -14.84 8.76 -1.98
N PHE A 116 -15.67 9.65 -1.46
CA PHE A 116 -15.65 10.01 -0.05
C PHE A 116 -16.08 8.85 0.85
N ASN A 117 -17.04 8.03 0.42
CA ASN A 117 -17.43 6.84 1.16
C ASN A 117 -16.28 5.82 1.18
N ALA A 118 -15.62 5.57 0.04
CA ALA A 118 -14.46 4.67 -0.01
C ALA A 118 -13.31 5.14 0.90
N VAL A 119 -12.99 6.44 0.88
CA VAL A 119 -11.99 7.05 1.76
C VAL A 119 -12.37 6.92 3.23
N THR A 120 -13.64 7.13 3.59
CA THR A 120 -14.09 7.07 4.98
C THR A 120 -14.16 5.63 5.51
N GLU A 121 -14.54 4.67 4.67
CA GLU A 121 -14.84 3.30 5.08
C GLU A 121 -13.63 2.35 5.04
N HIS A 122 -12.50 2.75 4.45
CA HIS A 122 -11.36 1.86 4.22
C HIS A 122 -10.79 1.18 5.49
N ASP A 123 -10.85 1.81 6.66
CA ASP A 123 -10.38 1.22 7.94
C ASP A 123 -11.52 0.82 8.89
N LYS A 124 -12.79 0.95 8.44
CA LYS A 124 -13.99 0.60 9.25
C LYS A 124 -14.27 -0.90 9.24
N LYS A 125 -13.56 -1.65 10.09
CA LYS A 125 -13.62 -3.13 10.16
C LYS A 125 -14.99 -3.68 10.59
N GLU A 126 -15.83 -2.85 11.19
CA GLU A 126 -17.20 -3.18 11.60
C GLU A 126 -18.20 -3.22 10.44
N ILE A 127 -17.88 -2.58 9.31
CA ILE A 127 -18.73 -2.59 8.12
C ILE A 127 -18.57 -3.92 7.39
N LYS A 128 -19.66 -4.67 7.27
CA LYS A 128 -19.67 -5.93 6.52
C LYS A 128 -19.34 -5.66 5.06
N ILE A 129 -18.62 -6.59 4.44
CA ILE A 129 -18.24 -6.50 3.02
C ILE A 129 -19.47 -6.33 2.11
N SER A 130 -20.60 -6.95 2.44
CA SER A 130 -21.87 -6.84 1.70
C SER A 130 -22.47 -5.43 1.70
N ASP A 131 -22.12 -4.62 2.71
CA ASP A 131 -22.73 -3.33 2.95
C ASP A 131 -21.87 -2.18 2.37
N ARG A 132 -20.68 -2.51 1.85
CA ARG A 132 -19.76 -1.57 1.21
C ARG A 132 -20.20 -1.28 -0.21
N THR A 133 -20.03 -0.04 -0.65
CA THR A 133 -20.14 0.30 -2.08
C THR A 133 -19.06 -0.43 -2.89
N PRO A 134 -19.25 -0.65 -4.20
CA PRO A 134 -18.25 -1.33 -5.02
C PRO A 134 -16.85 -0.71 -4.93
N VAL A 135 -16.73 0.61 -4.97
CA VAL A 135 -15.44 1.31 -4.84
C VAL A 135 -14.87 1.17 -3.42
N SER A 136 -15.71 1.30 -2.39
CA SER A 136 -15.29 1.10 -0.99
C SER A 136 -14.74 -0.31 -0.76
N LYS A 137 -15.41 -1.34 -1.28
CA LYS A 137 -14.94 -2.73 -1.22
C LYS A 137 -13.59 -2.90 -1.91
N ILE A 138 -13.43 -2.38 -3.13
CA ILE A 138 -12.18 -2.51 -3.89
C ILE A 138 -11.01 -1.83 -3.16
N VAL A 139 -11.21 -0.61 -2.64
CA VAL A 139 -10.17 0.12 -1.90
C VAL A 139 -9.84 -0.59 -0.58
N PHE A 140 -10.85 -1.11 0.13
CA PHE A 140 -10.67 -1.91 1.34
C PHE A 140 -9.85 -3.17 1.08
N ASP A 141 -10.20 -3.95 0.04
CA ASP A 141 -9.47 -5.16 -0.34
C ASP A 141 -8.04 -4.83 -0.79
N ALA A 142 -7.85 -3.70 -1.46
CA ALA A 142 -6.54 -3.23 -1.91
C ALA A 142 -5.61 -2.79 -0.77
N ASP A 143 -6.14 -2.12 0.25
CA ASP A 143 -5.38 -1.80 1.48
C ASP A 143 -4.97 -3.08 2.21
N ASN A 144 -5.90 -4.01 2.36
CA ASN A 144 -5.62 -5.31 2.95
C ASN A 144 -4.56 -6.10 2.16
N ALA A 145 -4.57 -6.02 0.82
CA ALA A 145 -3.57 -6.66 -0.02
C ALA A 145 -2.15 -6.10 0.21
N ASP A 146 -2.03 -4.83 0.58
CA ASP A 146 -0.73 -4.19 0.85
C ASP A 146 -0.07 -4.70 2.15
N ALA A 147 -0.80 -5.45 2.98
CA ALA A 147 -0.25 -6.18 4.12
C ALA A 147 0.44 -7.52 3.73
N PHE A 148 0.36 -7.92 2.46
CA PHE A 148 0.93 -9.17 1.94
C PHE A 148 2.27 -8.97 1.23
N GLY A 149 2.93 -10.09 0.91
CA GLY A 149 4.21 -10.09 0.20
C GLY A 149 5.35 -9.46 0.99
N PHE A 150 6.40 -9.05 0.27
CA PHE A 150 7.58 -8.43 0.90
C PHE A 150 7.26 -7.04 1.43
N PHE A 151 6.50 -6.23 0.68
CA PHE A 151 6.10 -4.89 1.14
C PHE A 151 5.31 -4.95 2.45
N GLY A 152 4.35 -5.87 2.56
CA GLY A 152 3.62 -6.13 3.79
C GLY A 152 4.53 -6.50 4.97
N ILE A 153 5.54 -7.34 4.73
CA ILE A 153 6.55 -7.67 5.74
C ILE A 153 7.24 -6.40 6.26
N PHE A 154 7.79 -5.57 5.38
CA PHE A 154 8.49 -4.34 5.79
C PHE A 154 7.56 -3.33 6.46
N ARG A 155 6.31 -3.19 5.99
CA ARG A 155 5.28 -2.36 6.64
C ARG A 155 5.06 -2.79 8.08
N TYR A 156 4.82 -4.06 8.32
CA TYR A 156 4.64 -4.57 9.68
C TYR A 156 5.89 -4.29 10.53
N LEU A 157 7.09 -4.58 10.03
CA LEU A 157 8.33 -4.30 10.77
C LEU A 157 8.47 -2.80 11.13
N ALA A 158 8.14 -1.90 10.20
CA ALA A 158 8.15 -0.45 10.44
C ALA A 158 7.12 -0.03 11.49
N ILE A 159 5.86 -0.47 11.36
CA ILE A 159 4.76 -0.15 12.29
C ILE A 159 5.14 -0.54 13.72
N TYR A 160 5.66 -1.75 13.92
CA TYR A 160 5.96 -2.21 15.27
C TYR A 160 7.19 -1.52 15.87
N LYS A 161 8.18 -1.16 15.05
CA LYS A 161 9.29 -0.30 15.50
C LYS A 161 8.80 1.02 16.05
N GLU A 162 7.89 1.68 15.33
CA GLU A 162 7.31 2.95 15.74
C GLU A 162 6.47 2.84 17.01
N ARG A 163 5.84 1.68 17.23
CA ARG A 163 5.13 1.36 18.48
C ARG A 163 6.06 1.08 19.67
N GLY A 164 7.37 1.37 19.54
CA GLY A 164 8.34 1.22 20.61
C GLY A 164 8.73 -0.23 20.89
N TRP A 165 8.39 -1.17 20.00
CA TRP A 165 8.89 -2.54 20.12
C TRP A 165 10.37 -2.50 19.80
N ASN A 166 11.17 -2.56 20.86
CA ASN A 166 12.60 -2.47 20.71
C ASN A 166 13.15 -3.83 20.23
N LYS A 167 14.40 -3.80 19.77
CA LYS A 167 15.16 -4.98 19.35
C LYS A 167 14.99 -6.14 20.34
N ALA A 168 15.13 -5.89 21.64
CA ALA A 168 15.08 -6.91 22.67
C ALA A 168 13.68 -7.52 22.85
N ASP A 169 12.60 -6.77 22.62
CA ASP A 169 11.22 -7.27 22.72
C ASP A 169 10.86 -8.21 21.56
N MET A 170 11.40 -7.95 20.37
CA MET A 170 11.23 -8.81 19.18
C MET A 170 12.08 -10.09 19.27
N ILE A 171 13.21 -10.02 19.97
CA ILE A 171 14.27 -11.04 19.97
C ILE A 171 14.20 -11.92 21.24
N ASN A 172 13.99 -11.36 22.45
CA ASN A 172 13.96 -12.10 23.72
C ASN A 172 12.64 -12.87 24.01
N GLY A 173 12.22 -13.71 23.06
CA GLY A 173 11.84 -15.12 23.22
C GLY A 173 10.91 -15.68 24.31
N LYS A 174 10.52 -15.03 25.42
CA LYS A 174 9.85 -15.78 26.53
C LYS A 174 8.46 -15.33 26.99
N THR A 175 7.94 -14.18 26.57
CA THR A 175 6.56 -13.80 26.93
C THR A 175 5.93 -12.78 25.96
N ILE A 176 6.76 -11.92 25.35
CA ILE A 176 6.33 -10.88 24.42
C ILE A 176 6.23 -11.41 22.97
N ASN A 177 7.02 -12.44 22.64
CA ASN A 177 7.08 -13.03 21.30
C ASN A 177 5.77 -13.72 20.87
N ASN A 178 5.07 -14.40 21.80
CA ASN A 178 3.75 -14.95 21.50
C ASN A 178 2.74 -13.86 21.16
N LYS A 179 2.76 -12.71 21.83
CA LYS A 179 1.80 -11.63 21.54
C LYS A 179 2.11 -10.90 20.24
N PHE A 180 3.39 -10.65 19.95
CA PHE A 180 3.83 -10.03 18.70
C PHE A 180 3.47 -10.87 17.48
N HIS A 181 3.99 -12.10 17.47
CA HIS A 181 3.83 -13.05 16.39
C HIS A 181 2.35 -13.36 16.20
N HIS A 182 1.63 -13.64 17.29
CA HIS A 182 0.19 -13.90 17.23
C HIS A 182 -0.59 -12.68 16.76
N SER A 183 -0.21 -11.46 17.14
CA SER A 183 -0.87 -10.24 16.66
C SER A 183 -0.65 -10.04 15.16
N ILE A 184 0.56 -10.23 14.65
CA ILE A 184 0.84 -10.11 13.21
C ILE A 184 0.09 -11.19 12.43
N LEU A 185 0.25 -12.46 12.81
CA LEU A 185 -0.43 -13.56 12.12
C LEU A 185 -1.95 -13.45 12.21
N SER A 186 -2.49 -13.07 13.37
CA SER A 186 -3.93 -12.84 13.54
C SER A 186 -4.42 -11.72 12.62
N ASN A 187 -3.70 -10.59 12.56
CA ASN A 187 -4.04 -9.51 11.64
C ASN A 187 -3.92 -9.95 10.16
N LEU A 188 -2.86 -10.66 9.80
CA LEU A 188 -2.62 -11.14 8.44
C LEU A 188 -3.73 -12.12 8.00
N ASN A 189 -4.07 -13.07 8.86
CA ASN A 189 -5.12 -14.05 8.62
C ASN A 189 -6.49 -13.40 8.58
N PHE A 190 -6.78 -12.47 9.50
CA PHE A 190 -8.01 -11.68 9.47
C PHE A 190 -8.17 -10.97 8.13
N ARG A 191 -7.13 -10.26 7.65
CA ARG A 191 -7.15 -9.58 6.34
C ARG A 191 -7.36 -10.57 5.19
N TRP A 192 -6.69 -11.72 5.22
CA TRP A 192 -6.87 -12.78 4.22
C TRP A 192 -8.28 -13.36 4.19
N GLU A 193 -8.89 -13.55 5.36
CA GLU A 193 -10.25 -14.05 5.49
C GLU A 193 -11.30 -13.09 4.93
N GLN A 194 -11.04 -11.77 4.98
CA GLN A 194 -11.93 -10.77 4.38
C GLN A 194 -11.99 -10.85 2.85
N PHE A 195 -11.02 -11.47 2.17
CA PHE A 195 -11.01 -11.44 0.72
C PHE A 195 -12.14 -12.27 0.11
N ASP A 196 -12.74 -11.70 -0.93
CA ASP A 196 -13.63 -12.43 -1.82
C ASP A 196 -12.89 -13.63 -2.45
N ASN A 197 -13.57 -14.76 -2.58
CA ASN A 197 -13.00 -15.96 -3.19
C ASN A 197 -12.56 -15.73 -4.64
N ALA A 198 -13.18 -14.78 -5.35
CA ALA A 198 -12.76 -14.38 -6.69
C ALA A 198 -11.39 -13.67 -6.70
N ILE A 199 -11.02 -12.99 -5.61
CA ILE A 199 -9.80 -12.17 -5.50
C ILE A 199 -8.65 -12.98 -4.91
N LYS A 200 -8.91 -13.89 -3.95
CA LYS A 200 -7.90 -14.69 -3.24
C LYS A 200 -6.80 -15.29 -4.14
N PRO A 201 -7.11 -15.97 -5.27
CA PRO A 201 -6.08 -16.58 -6.11
C PRO A 201 -5.01 -15.59 -6.62
N TYR A 202 -5.34 -14.31 -6.74
CA TYR A 202 -4.44 -13.28 -7.28
C TYR A 202 -3.48 -12.68 -6.26
N PHE A 203 -3.68 -12.95 -4.96
CA PHE A 203 -2.83 -12.51 -3.86
C PHE A 203 -2.35 -13.67 -2.98
N GLU A 204 -2.66 -14.90 -3.35
CA GLU A 204 -2.35 -16.09 -2.55
C GLU A 204 -0.84 -16.27 -2.35
N ASN A 205 -0.06 -15.98 -3.39
CA ASN A 205 1.39 -16.10 -3.31
C ASN A 205 1.98 -15.06 -2.35
N GLU A 206 1.54 -13.81 -2.45
CA GLU A 206 1.92 -12.70 -1.59
C GLU A 206 1.52 -12.99 -0.14
N TYR A 207 0.30 -13.48 0.08
CA TYR A 207 -0.14 -13.90 1.41
C TYR A 207 0.74 -15.03 1.95
N LYS A 208 1.02 -16.08 1.14
CA LYS A 208 1.91 -17.19 1.53
C LYS A 208 3.32 -16.71 1.87
N ILE A 209 3.86 -15.74 1.15
CA ILE A 209 5.17 -15.14 1.44
C ILE A 209 5.15 -14.50 2.83
N ALA A 210 4.21 -13.59 3.09
CA ALA A 210 4.10 -12.91 4.37
C ALA A 210 3.82 -13.90 5.51
N ASN A 211 2.87 -14.82 5.31
CA ASN A 211 2.49 -15.81 6.30
C ASN A 211 3.64 -16.77 6.62
N ASN A 212 4.35 -17.28 5.61
CA ASN A 212 5.51 -18.15 5.83
C ASN A 212 6.64 -17.41 6.54
N PHE A 213 6.87 -16.14 6.20
CA PHE A 213 7.87 -15.32 6.87
C PHE A 213 7.55 -15.15 8.36
N PHE A 214 6.32 -14.76 8.68
CA PHE A 214 5.89 -14.55 10.07
C PHE A 214 5.58 -15.84 10.84
N SER A 215 5.32 -16.96 10.17
CA SER A 215 5.10 -18.26 10.84
C SER A 215 6.39 -19.00 11.12
N ASN A 216 7.38 -18.88 10.22
CA ASN A 216 8.64 -19.61 10.30
C ASN A 216 9.80 -18.74 10.76
N ILE A 217 9.51 -17.68 11.53
CA ILE A 217 10.49 -16.81 12.20
C ILE A 217 11.60 -17.73 12.78
N PRO A 218 12.79 -17.82 12.16
CA PRO A 218 13.85 -18.70 12.67
C PRO A 218 14.32 -18.24 14.06
N ASP A 219 15.16 -19.04 14.73
CA ASP A 219 15.62 -18.67 16.07
C ASP A 219 16.27 -17.26 16.11
N GLN A 220 16.26 -16.72 17.33
CA GLN A 220 16.69 -15.41 17.79
C GLN A 220 17.92 -14.82 17.06
N ASP A 221 18.95 -15.62 16.76
CA ASP A 221 20.23 -15.14 16.20
C ASP A 221 20.14 -14.76 14.71
N SER A 222 19.24 -15.41 13.96
CA SER A 222 19.06 -15.16 12.53
C SER A 222 18.19 -13.93 12.23
N TRP A 223 17.36 -13.53 13.19
CA TRP A 223 16.53 -12.33 13.14
C TRP A 223 17.30 -11.05 13.40
N GLU A 224 18.30 -11.10 14.29
CA GLU A 224 19.11 -9.92 14.56
C GLU A 224 19.74 -9.36 13.29
N SER A 225 20.34 -10.21 12.44
CA SER A 225 20.93 -9.75 11.19
C SER A 225 19.88 -9.21 10.22
N LEU A 226 18.73 -9.89 10.09
CA LEU A 226 17.70 -9.53 9.13
C LEU A 226 16.96 -8.24 9.51
N LEU A 227 16.60 -8.10 10.79
CA LEU A 227 16.00 -6.88 11.33
C LEU A 227 16.99 -5.75 11.38
N MET A 228 18.26 -5.99 11.71
CA MET A 228 19.28 -4.94 11.68
C MET A 228 19.45 -4.40 10.28
N ASP A 229 19.57 -5.27 9.28
CA ASP A 229 19.68 -4.85 7.88
C ASP A 229 18.40 -4.14 7.43
N SER A 230 17.22 -4.60 7.85
CA SER A 230 15.93 -3.98 7.50
C SER A 230 15.70 -2.64 8.21
N PHE A 231 16.08 -2.51 9.49
CA PHE A 231 15.90 -1.28 10.26
C PHE A 231 16.93 -0.21 9.91
N LEU A 232 18.20 -0.59 9.70
CA LEU A 232 19.20 0.30 9.11
C LEU A 232 18.76 0.78 7.74
N PHE A 233 18.15 -0.10 6.93
CA PHE A 233 17.61 0.26 5.63
C PHE A 233 16.47 1.27 5.72
N ILE A 234 15.51 1.03 6.62
CA ILE A 234 14.39 1.94 6.91
C ILE A 234 14.88 3.32 7.40
N ASP A 235 15.90 3.36 8.25
CA ASP A 235 16.41 4.61 8.84
C ASP A 235 17.31 5.43 7.89
N THR A 236 17.91 4.80 6.88
CA THR A 236 18.94 5.45 6.05
C THR A 236 18.49 5.79 4.63
N LYS A 237 17.27 5.40 4.23
CA LYS A 237 16.80 5.51 2.84
C LYS A 237 15.41 6.10 2.72
N THR A 238 15.21 6.82 1.61
CA THR A 238 13.88 7.33 1.24
C THR A 238 13.01 6.20 0.69
N GLN A 239 11.68 6.30 0.82
CA GLN A 239 10.71 5.32 0.26
C GLN A 239 10.99 4.93 -1.19
N LYS A 240 11.39 5.92 -1.99
CA LYS A 240 11.70 5.75 -3.41
C LYS A 240 12.87 4.80 -3.64
N GLU A 241 13.94 4.95 -2.86
CA GLU A 241 15.12 4.08 -2.96
C GLU A 241 14.79 2.66 -2.49
N THR A 242 13.97 2.54 -1.45
CA THR A 242 13.43 1.27 -0.97
C THR A 242 12.67 0.55 -2.10
N PHE A 243 11.76 1.25 -2.79
CA PHE A 243 10.95 0.68 -3.87
C PHE A 243 11.74 0.30 -5.14
N GLU A 244 12.67 1.15 -5.59
CA GLU A 244 13.51 0.88 -6.76
C GLU A 244 14.34 -0.40 -6.59
N LEU A 245 14.73 -0.71 -5.35
CA LEU A 245 15.45 -1.94 -5.00
C LEU A 245 14.53 -3.17 -4.99
N PHE A 246 13.29 -3.04 -4.50
CA PHE A 246 12.32 -4.14 -4.51
C PHE A 246 11.82 -4.50 -5.90
N SER A 247 11.55 -3.50 -6.74
CA SER A 247 11.10 -3.72 -8.13
C SER A 247 12.14 -4.50 -8.94
N GLN A 248 13.44 -4.24 -8.69
CA GLN A 248 14.53 -5.01 -9.29
C GLN A 248 14.57 -6.45 -8.76
N TRP A 249 14.13 -6.68 -7.52
CA TRP A 249 14.09 -8.01 -6.92
C TRP A 249 12.90 -8.84 -7.41
N GLU A 250 11.70 -8.26 -7.52
CA GLU A 250 10.50 -8.95 -8.00
C GLU A 250 10.70 -9.49 -9.43
N ALA A 251 11.38 -8.71 -10.28
CA ALA A 251 11.81 -9.14 -11.61
C ALA A 251 12.79 -10.32 -11.61
N HIS A 252 13.50 -10.57 -10.49
CA HIS A 252 14.46 -11.67 -10.32
C HIS A 252 13.91 -12.85 -9.50
N SER A 253 12.79 -12.69 -8.78
CA SER A 253 12.30 -13.66 -7.78
C SER A 253 11.23 -14.63 -8.30
N ILE A 254 10.85 -14.56 -9.57
CA ILE A 254 9.89 -15.46 -10.22
C ILE A 254 10.35 -16.95 -10.17
N SER A 255 11.57 -17.24 -9.71
CA SER A 255 12.07 -18.61 -9.52
C SER A 255 12.50 -18.91 -8.08
N PHE A 256 11.69 -18.70 -7.03
CA PHE A 256 12.15 -19.08 -5.68
C PHE A 256 11.14 -19.72 -4.73
N ASN A 257 11.42 -20.98 -4.41
CA ASN A 257 10.93 -21.67 -3.23
C ASN A 257 12.12 -22.38 -2.53
N LYS A 258 12.24 -22.16 -1.21
CA LYS A 258 13.09 -22.86 -0.21
C LYS A 258 14.63 -22.65 -0.25
N ASN A 259 15.17 -21.61 0.43
CA ASN A 259 16.44 -21.73 1.19
C ASN A 259 16.79 -20.50 2.07
N LYS A 260 17.40 -20.70 3.26
CA LYS A 260 17.91 -19.61 4.15
C LYS A 260 19.07 -18.82 3.52
N ASP A 261 19.89 -19.47 2.68
CA ASP A 261 21.02 -18.82 1.99
C ASP A 261 20.57 -17.77 0.97
N HIS A 262 19.31 -17.82 0.54
CA HIS A 262 18.77 -16.94 -0.48
C HIS A 262 18.35 -15.59 0.10
N ILE A 263 17.88 -15.60 1.35
CA ILE A 263 17.62 -14.37 2.11
C ILE A 263 18.95 -13.64 2.39
N ARG A 264 20.01 -14.35 2.79
CA ARG A 264 21.36 -13.75 2.92
C ARG A 264 21.92 -13.23 1.60
N THR A 265 21.71 -13.97 0.52
CA THR A 265 22.12 -13.54 -0.83
C THR A 265 21.32 -12.31 -1.28
N PHE A 266 20.04 -12.22 -0.93
CA PHE A 266 19.17 -11.06 -1.15
C PHE A 266 19.72 -9.81 -0.46
N PHE A 267 20.02 -9.84 0.83
CA PHE A 267 20.61 -8.68 1.52
C PHE A 267 21.99 -8.31 0.96
N LYS A 268 22.82 -9.28 0.54
CA LYS A 268 24.08 -9.01 -0.19
C LYS A 268 23.85 -8.40 -1.57
N LYS A 269 22.80 -8.79 -2.30
CA LYS A 269 22.48 -8.26 -3.64
C LYS A 269 21.90 -6.87 -3.57
N ILE A 270 20.98 -6.60 -2.63
CA ILE A 270 20.55 -5.24 -2.29
C ILE A 270 21.82 -4.43 -2.03
N ARG A 271 22.76 -4.93 -1.19
CA ARG A 271 24.07 -4.30 -0.89
C ARG A 271 24.88 -3.90 -2.13
N SER A 272 24.78 -4.66 -3.23
CA SER A 272 25.49 -4.39 -4.49
C SER A 272 24.75 -3.42 -5.43
N VAL A 273 23.41 -3.43 -5.43
CA VAL A 273 22.58 -2.53 -6.23
C VAL A 273 22.66 -1.09 -5.70
N PHE A 274 22.94 -0.88 -4.41
CA PHE A 274 23.20 0.45 -3.82
C PHE A 274 24.25 1.29 -4.56
N ASN A 275 25.09 0.70 -5.41
CA ASN A 275 26.14 1.41 -6.14
C ASN A 275 25.72 1.97 -7.52
N LYS A 276 24.45 1.84 -7.95
CA LYS A 276 23.99 2.35 -9.26
C LYS A 276 22.61 3.04 -9.17
N LYS A 277 22.54 4.34 -9.51
CA LYS A 277 21.31 5.17 -9.55
C LYS A 277 20.53 4.97 -10.86
N ILE A 278 19.21 4.73 -10.82
CA ILE A 278 18.29 4.87 -12.00
C ILE A 278 16.85 5.18 -11.54
N SER A 279 16.14 6.07 -12.27
CA SER A 279 14.74 6.51 -12.05
C SER A 279 13.72 5.93 -13.06
N TRP A 280 12.45 5.75 -12.67
CA TRP A 280 11.30 5.59 -13.60
C TRP A 280 9.99 6.24 -13.09
N LYS A 281 9.06 6.57 -14.01
CA LYS A 281 7.75 7.24 -13.80
C LYS A 281 6.61 6.47 -14.48
N TYR A 282 5.43 6.46 -13.86
CA TYR A 282 4.06 5.94 -14.11
C TYR A 282 3.53 5.52 -15.51
N SER A 283 4.33 5.51 -16.57
CA SER A 283 3.84 5.23 -17.94
C SER A 283 3.45 3.77 -18.24
N SER A 284 3.86 2.80 -17.40
CA SER A 284 3.63 1.37 -17.66
C SER A 284 2.24 0.87 -17.24
N LEU A 285 1.66 1.41 -16.17
CA LEU A 285 0.34 0.99 -15.68
C LEU A 285 -0.81 1.42 -16.61
N ILE A 286 -0.66 2.55 -17.31
CA ILE A 286 -1.66 3.04 -18.29
C ILE A 286 -1.53 2.33 -19.64
N LYS A 287 -0.35 1.81 -19.99
CA LYS A 287 -0.11 1.08 -21.25
C LYS A 287 -0.79 -0.30 -21.28
N LEU A 288 -1.08 -0.89 -20.13
CA LEU A 288 -1.68 -2.22 -20.05
C LEU A 288 -3.17 -2.29 -20.46
N LYS A 289 -3.85 -1.16 -20.71
CA LYS A 289 -5.31 -1.19 -20.92
C LYS A 289 -5.90 -0.49 -22.14
N PHE A 290 -5.13 0.25 -22.95
CA PHE A 290 -5.75 1.09 -23.99
C PHE A 290 -5.15 1.02 -25.40
N GLY A 291 -4.24 0.07 -25.66
CA GLY A 291 -3.55 0.01 -26.95
C GLY A 291 -2.72 1.27 -27.25
N SER A 292 -1.76 1.12 -28.16
CA SER A 292 -1.01 2.24 -28.75
C SER A 292 -1.91 3.15 -29.57
#